data_AF-A0A8J4U0B9-F1
#
_entry.id   AF-A0A8J4U0B9-F1
#
_cell.length_a   1.000
_cell.length_b   1.000
_cell.length_c   1.000
_cell.angle_alpha   90.00
_cell.angle_beta   90.00
_cell.angle_gamma   90.00
#
_symmetry.space_group_name_H-M   'P 1'
#
loop_
_entity.id
_entity.type
_entity.pdbx_description
1 polymer ?
#
loop_
_entity_poly.entity_id
_entity_poly.type
_entity_poly.pdbx_seq_one_letter_code
_entity_poly.pdbx_strand_id
1 'polypeptide(L)'
;MNGTVQSTMFLASLLVLMTLLLPPALSGHQGDSGYSDGNPGISPQPSLAQIIQNVLLTRLGLQSYPNPRQGAVVPQYLLDLYRFHTQQYHLVEDPEFSFPVEHVQGANTVRSFHHA
;
A
#
# COMPACT_ATOMS: atom_id res chain seq x y z
N MET A 1 23.35 8.67 19.21
CA MET A 1 22.29 9.62 18.79
C MET A 1 21.21 8.89 17.97
N ASN A 2 20.48 7.95 18.58
CA ASN A 2 19.52 7.08 17.86
C ASN A 2 18.04 7.46 18.09
N GLY A 3 17.75 8.38 19.01
CA GLY A 3 16.37 8.71 19.41
C GLY A 3 15.60 9.53 18.36
N THR A 4 16.28 10.36 17.57
CA THR A 4 15.62 11.27 16.62
C THR A 4 15.08 10.51 15.40
N VAL A 5 15.79 9.47 14.94
CA VAL A 5 15.43 8.70 13.74
C VAL A 5 14.27 7.72 14.01
N GLN A 6 14.21 7.14 15.22
CA GLN A 6 13.05 6.34 15.63
C GLN A 6 11.78 7.18 15.73
N SER A 7 11.89 8.42 16.22
CA SER A 7 10.76 9.34 16.35
C SER A 7 10.17 9.75 14.99
N THR A 8 11.03 10.02 13.99
CA THR A 8 10.57 10.35 12.63
C THR A 8 9.90 9.16 11.94
N MET A 9 10.39 7.93 12.13
CA MET A 9 9.77 6.73 11.56
C MET A 9 8.41 6.41 12.18
N PHE A 10 8.25 6.66 13.49
CA PHE A 10 6.97 6.53 14.18
C PHE A 10 5.94 7.55 13.67
N LEU A 11 6.35 8.81 13.49
CA LEU A 11 5.50 9.86 12.90
C LEU A 11 5.06 9.52 11.47
N ALA A 12 5.96 9.02 10.63
CA ALA A 12 5.62 8.63 9.25
C ALA A 12 4.62 7.47 9.23
N SER A 13 4.83 6.45 10.06
CA SER A 13 3.90 5.31 10.19
C SER A 13 2.54 5.74 10.72
N LEU A 14 2.52 6.68 11.67
CA LEU A 14 1.30 7.28 12.20
C LEU A 14 0.58 8.11 11.14
N LEU A 15 1.29 8.90 10.32
CA LEU A 15 0.70 9.66 9.22
C LEU A 15 0.14 8.74 8.13
N VAL A 16 0.82 7.63 7.81
CA VAL A 16 0.30 6.60 6.92
C VAL A 16 -0.95 5.98 7.53
N LEU A 17 -0.96 5.64 8.82
CA LEU A 17 -2.15 5.12 9.50
C LEU A 17 -3.30 6.13 9.52
N MET A 18 -3.02 7.41 9.78
CA MET A 18 -4.03 8.48 9.80
C MET A 18 -4.61 8.76 8.42
N THR A 19 -3.77 8.78 7.37
CA THR A 19 -4.25 8.83 5.98
C THR A 19 -4.97 7.54 5.59
N LEU A 20 -4.60 6.40 6.17
CA LEU A 20 -5.31 5.11 6.05
C LEU A 20 -6.72 5.15 6.63
N LEU A 21 -6.83 5.69 7.83
CA LEU A 21 -8.07 5.72 8.60
C LEU A 21 -9.00 6.86 8.20
N LEU A 22 -8.52 7.88 7.47
CA LEU A 22 -9.39 8.96 7.01
C LEU A 22 -10.35 8.43 5.94
N PRO A 23 -11.67 8.36 6.21
CA PRO A 23 -12.63 8.01 5.19
C PRO A 23 -12.65 9.12 4.13
N PRO A 24 -12.84 8.82 2.83
CA PRO A 24 -13.03 9.83 1.79
C PRO A 24 -14.40 10.53 1.88
N ALA A 25 -14.99 10.63 3.07
CA ALA A 25 -16.37 11.07 3.31
C ALA A 25 -16.55 12.61 3.24
N LEU A 26 -15.57 13.36 2.72
CA LEU A 26 -15.69 14.80 2.50
C LEU A 26 -15.94 15.19 1.03
N SER A 27 -16.03 14.22 0.11
CA SER A 27 -16.56 14.49 -1.22
C SER A 27 -18.09 14.36 -1.17
N GLY A 28 -18.76 15.48 -0.94
CA GLY A 28 -20.21 15.57 -0.85
C GLY A 28 -20.89 15.03 -2.12
N HIS A 29 -21.76 14.04 -1.94
CA HIS A 29 -22.78 13.74 -2.93
C HIS A 29 -24.15 14.14 -2.35
N GLN A 30 -24.72 15.12 -3.02
CA GLN A 30 -26.00 15.76 -2.73
C GLN A 30 -27.14 14.76 -2.96
N GLY A 31 -28.22 14.95 -2.21
CA GLY A 31 -29.21 13.91 -1.90
C GLY A 31 -29.99 13.33 -3.09
N ASP A 32 -30.57 12.16 -2.83
CA ASP A 32 -31.86 11.82 -3.43
C ASP A 32 -32.67 10.99 -2.44
N SER A 33 -33.93 11.42 -2.24
CA SER A 33 -34.88 10.90 -1.28
C SER A 33 -35.85 9.98 -2.00
N GLY A 34 -35.80 8.68 -1.70
CA GLY A 34 -36.76 7.70 -2.19
C GLY A 34 -37.07 6.67 -1.11
N TYR A 35 -38.22 6.83 -0.45
CA TYR A 35 -38.79 5.84 0.44
C TYR A 35 -39.01 4.52 -0.32
N SER A 36 -38.47 3.42 0.21
CA SER A 36 -39.01 2.07 -0.05
C SER A 36 -38.81 1.19 1.16
N ASP A 37 -39.92 0.50 1.44
CA ASP A 37 -40.31 -0.29 2.59
C ASP A 37 -39.62 -1.67 2.60
N GLY A 38 -39.49 -2.27 3.77
CA GLY A 38 -39.25 -3.71 3.93
C GLY A 38 -37.80 -4.18 4.14
N ASN A 39 -37.51 -4.53 5.40
CA ASN A 39 -36.34 -5.25 5.92
C ASN A 39 -35.05 -4.41 6.09
N PRO A 40 -34.68 -3.98 7.31
CA PRO A 40 -33.30 -3.58 7.59
C PRO A 40 -32.48 -4.87 7.64
N GLY A 41 -32.24 -5.45 6.46
CA GLY A 41 -31.26 -6.50 6.30
C GLY A 41 -30.00 -6.00 6.97
N ILE A 42 -29.60 -6.68 8.05
CA ILE A 42 -28.40 -6.39 8.80
C ILE A 42 -27.27 -6.46 7.78
N SER A 43 -26.90 -5.31 7.22
CA SER A 43 -25.70 -5.20 6.42
C SER A 43 -24.60 -5.56 7.40
N PRO A 44 -23.93 -6.72 7.25
CA PRO A 44 -22.93 -7.13 8.21
C PRO A 44 -21.88 -6.04 8.22
N GLN A 45 -21.73 -5.37 9.36
CA GLN A 45 -20.73 -4.32 9.48
C GLN A 45 -19.38 -4.97 9.11
N PRO A 46 -18.64 -4.41 8.14
CA PRO A 46 -17.40 -5.03 7.71
C PRO A 46 -16.48 -5.19 8.91
N SER A 47 -15.89 -6.37 9.06
CA SER A 47 -14.88 -6.60 10.09
C SER A 47 -13.72 -5.61 9.92
N LEU A 48 -12.99 -5.32 11.00
CA LEU A 48 -11.82 -4.45 10.94
C LEU A 48 -10.80 -4.93 9.88
N ALA A 49 -10.62 -6.23 9.73
CA ALA A 49 -9.78 -6.81 8.69
C ALA A 49 -10.27 -6.45 7.27
N GLN A 50 -11.59 -6.53 7.04
CA GLN A 50 -12.22 -6.15 5.77
C GLN A 50 -12.02 -4.66 5.46
N ILE A 51 -12.13 -3.80 6.47
CA ILE A 51 -11.91 -2.36 6.32
C ILE A 51 -10.46 -2.09 5.93
N ILE A 52 -9.49 -2.66 6.65
CA ILE A 52 -8.06 -2.51 6.35
C ILE A 52 -7.75 -3.00 4.94
N GLN A 53 -8.31 -4.14 4.53
CA GLN A 53 -8.13 -4.67 3.18
C GLN A 53 -8.62 -3.68 2.12
N ASN A 54 -9.85 -3.15 2.25
CA ASN A 54 -10.41 -2.19 1.28
C ASN A 54 -9.58 -0.89 1.21
N VAL A 55 -9.13 -0.43 2.37
CA VAL A 55 -8.25 0.72 2.56
C VAL A 55 -6.91 0.52 1.85
N LEU A 56 -6.32 -0.68 1.90
CA LEU A 56 -5.08 -1.01 1.20
C LEU A 56 -5.29 -1.15 -0.30
N LEU A 57 -6.34 -1.87 -0.72
CA LEU A 57 -6.68 -2.06 -2.14
C LEU A 57 -6.87 -0.71 -2.84
N THR A 58 -7.65 0.19 -2.24
CA THR A 58 -7.92 1.52 -2.79
C THR A 58 -6.64 2.33 -2.97
N ARG A 59 -5.77 2.35 -1.95
CA ARG A 59 -4.52 3.12 -1.96
C ARG A 59 -3.49 2.61 -2.94
N LEU A 60 -3.45 1.29 -3.11
CA LEU A 60 -2.55 0.63 -4.05
C LEU A 60 -3.11 0.61 -5.48
N GLY A 61 -4.32 1.15 -5.70
CA GLY A 61 -4.97 1.15 -7.01
C GLY A 61 -5.37 -0.26 -7.48
N LEU A 62 -5.60 -1.19 -6.54
CA LEU A 62 -5.96 -2.58 -6.81
C LEU A 62 -7.48 -2.77 -6.71
N GLN A 63 -8.06 -3.44 -7.71
CA GLN A 63 -9.49 -3.74 -7.73
C GLN A 63 -9.86 -4.93 -6.83
N SER A 64 -8.93 -5.88 -6.67
CA SER A 64 -9.12 -7.10 -5.90
C SER A 64 -7.83 -7.56 -5.26
N TYR A 65 -7.94 -8.49 -4.30
CA TYR A 65 -6.76 -9.14 -3.72
C TYR A 65 -5.92 -9.82 -4.81
N PRO A 66 -4.60 -9.59 -4.87
CA PRO A 66 -3.73 -10.22 -5.85
C PRO A 66 -3.59 -11.72 -5.56
N ASN A 67 -3.64 -12.55 -6.60
CA ASN A 67 -3.44 -14.00 -6.48
C ASN A 67 -2.05 -14.37 -7.05
N PRO A 68 -0.98 -14.39 -6.23
CA PRO A 68 0.35 -14.72 -6.70
C PRO A 68 0.45 -16.20 -7.09
N ARG A 69 1.23 -16.50 -8.13
CA ARG A 69 1.53 -17.88 -8.50
C ARG A 69 2.35 -18.55 -7.40
N GLN A 70 2.06 -19.82 -7.12
CA GLN A 70 2.88 -20.61 -6.21
C GLN A 70 4.33 -20.66 -6.73
N GLY A 71 5.30 -20.37 -5.85
CA GLY A 71 6.71 -20.32 -6.21
C GLY A 71 7.16 -19.06 -6.94
N ALA A 72 6.35 -17.99 -6.97
CA ALA A 72 6.81 -16.70 -7.48
C ALA A 72 8.04 -16.21 -6.69
N VAL A 73 9.17 -16.05 -7.39
CA VAL A 73 10.41 -15.56 -6.80
C VAL A 73 10.40 -14.05 -6.81
N VAL A 74 10.69 -13.43 -5.65
CA VAL A 74 10.93 -11.99 -5.57
C VAL A 74 12.38 -11.74 -5.96
N PRO A 75 12.66 -10.94 -7.01
CA PRO A 75 14.03 -10.58 -7.36
C PRO A 75 14.79 -9.94 -6.20
N GLN A 76 16.06 -10.31 -6.05
CA GLN A 76 16.91 -9.89 -4.93
C GLN A 76 17.01 -8.37 -4.79
N TYR A 77 17.16 -7.64 -5.90
CA TYR A 77 17.22 -6.18 -5.89
C TYR A 77 15.97 -5.52 -5.28
N LEU A 78 14.77 -6.12 -5.42
CA LEU A 78 13.55 -5.60 -4.78
C LEU A 78 13.57 -5.81 -3.27
N LEU A 79 14.12 -6.94 -2.82
CA LEU A 79 14.31 -7.20 -1.39
C LEU A 79 15.32 -6.24 -0.80
N ASP A 80 16.41 -5.94 -1.51
CA ASP A 80 17.44 -5.03 -1.04
C ASP A 80 16.94 -3.57 -1.02
N LEU A 81 16.15 -3.15 -2.01
CA LEU A 81 15.43 -1.87 -1.97
C LEU A 81 14.50 -1.77 -0.74
N TYR A 82 13.75 -2.84 -0.45
CA TYR A 82 12.88 -2.90 0.72
C TYR A 82 13.68 -2.81 2.02
N ARG A 83 14.75 -3.60 2.18
CA ARG A 83 15.65 -3.60 3.34
C ARG A 83 16.29 -2.24 3.55
N PHE A 84 16.72 -1.59 2.47
CA PHE A 84 17.28 -0.25 2.53
C PHE A 84 16.25 0.76 3.04
N HIS A 85 15.03 0.71 2.52
CA HIS A 85 13.93 1.58 2.95
C HIS A 85 13.56 1.37 4.42
N THR A 86 13.62 0.13 4.93
CA THR A 86 13.36 -0.21 6.34
C THR A 86 14.59 -0.07 7.24
N GLN A 87 15.71 0.48 6.75
CA GLN A 87 16.96 0.67 7.48
C GLN A 87 17.63 -0.64 7.94
N GLN A 88 17.30 -1.77 7.31
CA GLN A 88 17.88 -3.09 7.57
C GLN A 88 19.15 -3.33 6.75
N TYR A 89 20.08 -2.36 6.74
CA TYR A 89 21.25 -2.36 5.86
C TYR A 89 22.17 -3.58 6.04
N HIS A 90 22.23 -4.14 7.24
CA HIS A 90 23.02 -5.33 7.55
C HIS A 90 22.53 -6.62 6.86
N LEU A 91 21.31 -6.60 6.29
CA LEU A 91 20.76 -7.73 5.53
C LEU A 91 21.02 -7.60 4.03
N VAL A 92 21.54 -6.46 3.56
CA VAL A 92 21.90 -6.29 2.16
C VAL A 92 23.22 -7.02 1.92
N GLU A 93 23.17 -8.07 1.12
CA GLU A 93 24.32 -8.96 0.88
C GLU A 93 25.31 -8.37 -0.15
N ASP A 94 24.81 -7.54 -1.08
CA ASP A 94 25.60 -6.94 -2.13
C ASP A 94 26.33 -5.67 -1.61
N PRO A 95 27.67 -5.69 -1.53
CA PRO A 95 28.45 -4.54 -1.07
C PRO A 95 28.46 -3.38 -2.08
N GLU A 96 28.13 -3.62 -3.35
CA GLU A 96 28.03 -2.59 -4.38
C GLU A 96 26.60 -2.05 -4.54
N PHE A 97 25.64 -2.55 -3.74
CA PHE A 97 24.28 -2.07 -3.77
C PHE A 97 24.21 -0.56 -3.50
N SER A 98 23.65 0.17 -4.45
CA SER A 98 23.40 1.60 -4.31
C SER A 98 21.90 1.87 -4.45
N PHE A 99 21.34 2.56 -3.46
CA PHE A 99 19.98 3.03 -3.56
C PHE A 99 19.93 4.21 -4.53
N PRO A 100 19.11 4.16 -5.60
CA PRO A 100 18.98 5.28 -6.52
C PRO A 100 18.31 6.45 -5.80
N VAL A 101 19.13 7.43 -5.42
CA VAL A 101 18.67 8.66 -4.73
C VAL A 101 17.99 9.61 -5.73
N GLU A 102 18.32 9.50 -7.01
CA GLU A 102 17.76 10.33 -8.07
C GLU A 102 16.33 9.93 -8.42
N HIS A 103 15.51 10.94 -8.69
CA HIS A 103 14.10 10.74 -8.99
C HIS A 103 13.95 10.05 -10.36
N VAL A 104 13.30 8.89 -10.36
CA VAL A 104 13.02 8.04 -11.55
C VAL A 104 12.01 8.64 -12.54
N GLN A 105 11.85 9.97 -12.60
CA GLN A 105 10.96 10.64 -13.57
C GLN A 105 11.28 10.29 -15.04
N GLY A 106 12.52 9.90 -15.35
CA GLY A 106 12.94 9.42 -16.67
C GLY A 106 13.01 7.90 -16.85
N ALA A 107 12.64 7.11 -15.83
CA ALA A 107 12.74 5.65 -15.91
C ALA A 107 11.58 5.07 -16.75
N ASN A 108 11.90 4.61 -17.95
CA ASN A 108 10.94 3.94 -18.81
C ASN A 108 10.69 2.52 -18.30
N THR A 109 9.45 2.19 -17.94
CA THR A 109 9.04 0.80 -17.71
C THR A 109 8.70 0.17 -19.06
N VAL A 110 9.63 -0.60 -19.64
CA VAL A 110 9.34 -1.40 -20.84
C VAL A 110 8.47 -2.59 -20.41
N ARG A 111 7.19 -2.58 -20.77
CA ARG A 111 6.33 -3.77 -20.65
C ARG A 111 6.46 -4.61 -21.92
N SER A 112 7.08 -5.77 -21.79
CA SER A 112 7.03 -6.81 -22.81
C SER A 112 5.74 -7.62 -22.64
N PHE A 113 4.96 -7.73 -23.71
CA PHE A 113 3.80 -8.62 -23.75
C PHE A 113 4.23 -9.96 -24.35
N HIS A 114 4.09 -11.03 -23.57
CA HIS A 114 4.18 -12.39 -24.11
C HIS A 114 2.89 -12.67 -24.89
N HIS A 115 2.98 -12.65 -26.23
CA HIS A 115 1.95 -13.25 -27.07
C HIS A 115 2.29 -14.74 -27.22
N ALA A 116 1.36 -15.59 -26.80
CA ALA A 116 1.43 -17.05 -26.97
C ALA A 116 0.98 -17.46 -28.37
#